data_AF-A0A3S4KGF9-F1
#
_entry.id   AF-A0A3S4KGF9-F1
#
_cell.length_a   1.000
_cell.length_b   1.000
_cell.length_c   1.000
_cell.angle_alpha   90.00
_cell.angle_beta   90.00
_cell.angle_gamma   90.00
#
_symmetry.space_group_name_H-M   'P 1'
#
loop_
_entity.id
_entity.type
_entity.pdbx_description
1 polymer ?
#
loop_
_entity_poly.entity_id
_entity_poly.type
_entity_poly.pdbx_seq_one_letter_code
_entity_poly.pdbx_strand_id
1 'polypeptide(L)'
;MIREIHDAYFEAGADIIETNTFNSTTIAMADYQMESLSAEINFAAAKLARASADAWTARTPEKPALCRGRAWPDQPHRLYLA
;
A
#
# COMPACT_ATOMS: atom_id res chain seq x y z
N MET A 1 4.23 2.42 13.02
CA MET A 1 3.42 1.19 12.89
C MET A 1 3.24 0.68 11.45
N ILE A 2 2.36 1.19 10.57
CA ILE A 2 2.15 0.57 9.22
C ILE A 2 3.42 0.52 8.36
N ARG A 3 4.23 1.59 8.39
CA ARG A 3 5.50 1.61 7.64
C ARG A 3 6.49 0.56 8.14
N GLU A 4 6.59 0.39 9.46
CA GLU A 4 7.46 -0.64 10.06
C GLU A 4 7.05 -2.05 9.62
N ILE A 5 5.75 -2.31 9.43
CA ILE A 5 5.28 -3.59 8.91
C ILE A 5 5.74 -3.78 7.46
N HIS A 6 5.61 -2.76 6.61
CA HIS A 6 6.14 -2.81 5.24
C HIS A 6 7.65 -3.03 5.22
N ASP A 7 8.38 -2.33 6.08
CA ASP A 7 9.84 -2.47 6.18
C ASP A 7 10.23 -3.87 6.65
N ALA A 8 9.49 -4.46 7.60
CA ALA A 8 9.73 -5.83 8.05
C ALA A 8 9.47 -6.87 6.93
N TYR A 9 8.51 -6.64 6.04
CA TYR A 9 8.30 -7.51 4.88
C TYR A 9 9.46 -7.42 3.88
N PHE A 10 9.98 -6.23 3.61
CA PHE A 10 11.16 -6.06 2.77
C PHE A 10 12.41 -6.67 3.42
N GLU A 11 12.57 -6.53 4.74
CA GLU A 11 13.66 -7.14 5.51
C GLU A 11 13.59 -8.68 5.46
N ALA A 12 12.39 -9.25 5.48
CA ALA A 12 12.16 -10.68 5.27
C ALA A 12 12.38 -11.14 3.81
N GLY A 13 12.69 -10.22 2.89
CA GLY A 13 13.04 -10.50 1.51
C GLY A 13 11.90 -10.36 0.49
N ALA A 14 10.76 -9.78 0.86
CA ALA A 14 9.66 -9.55 -0.07
C ALA A 14 10.08 -8.60 -1.21
N ASP A 15 9.66 -8.93 -2.43
CA ASP A 15 9.87 -8.09 -3.62
C ASP A 15 8.78 -7.02 -3.76
N ILE A 16 7.56 -7.35 -3.33
CA ILE A 16 6.36 -6.55 -3.50
C ILE A 16 5.61 -6.50 -2.17
N ILE A 17 5.20 -5.31 -1.77
CA ILE A 17 4.23 -5.10 -0.68
C ILE A 17 2.90 -4.59 -1.24
N GLU A 18 1.82 -4.83 -0.50
CA GLU A 18 0.53 -4.25 -0.80
C GLU A 18 0.19 -3.12 0.17
N THR A 19 -0.57 -2.14 -0.32
CA THR A 19 -1.13 -1.08 0.53
C THR A 19 -2.09 -1.66 1.57
N ASN A 20 -2.13 -1.04 2.75
CA ASN A 20 -3.12 -1.37 3.78
C ASN A 20 -4.50 -0.79 3.42
N THR A 21 -5.13 -1.31 2.36
CA THR A 21 -6.38 -0.76 1.81
C THR A 21 -7.45 -1.82 1.55
N PHE A 22 -7.31 -3.04 2.09
CA PHE A 22 -8.25 -4.14 1.85
C PHE A 22 -9.71 -3.74 2.15
N ASN A 23 -9.96 -3.05 3.27
CA ASN A 23 -11.31 -2.58 3.64
C ASN A 23 -11.57 -1.11 3.29
N SER A 24 -10.67 -0.45 2.57
CA SER A 24 -10.81 0.97 2.21
C SER A 24 -11.69 1.12 0.97
N THR A 25 -12.93 0.64 1.03
CA THR A 25 -13.97 0.82 -0.01
C THR A 25 -15.16 1.55 0.60
N THR A 26 -15.97 2.24 -0.21
CA THR A 26 -17.18 2.90 0.32
C THR A 26 -18.15 1.91 0.96
N ILE A 27 -18.23 0.69 0.42
CA ILE A 27 -19.09 -0.39 0.94
C ILE A 27 -18.59 -0.87 2.31
N ALA A 28 -17.31 -1.22 2.44
CA ALA A 28 -16.76 -1.74 3.70
C ALA A 28 -16.63 -0.65 4.78
N MET A 29 -16.40 0.59 4.39
CA MET A 29 -16.33 1.72 5.33
C MET A 29 -17.71 2.18 5.83
N ALA A 30 -18.81 1.72 5.22
CA ALA A 30 -20.18 2.04 5.65
C ALA A 30 -20.51 1.45 7.03
N ASP A 31 -19.96 0.26 7.34
CA ASP A 31 -20.07 -0.35 8.68
C ASP A 31 -19.50 0.54 9.78
N TYR A 32 -18.61 1.48 9.41
CA TYR A 32 -17.95 2.43 10.30
C TYR A 32 -18.44 3.89 10.12
N GLN A 33 -19.42 4.15 9.25
CA GLN A 33 -19.88 5.51 8.91
C GLN A 33 -18.75 6.42 8.37
N MET A 34 -17.85 5.84 7.57
CA MET A 34 -16.61 6.48 7.10
C MET A 34 -16.42 6.38 5.58
N GLU A 35 -17.49 6.20 4.82
CA GLU A 35 -17.46 6.02 3.37
C GLU A 35 -16.72 7.17 2.65
N SER A 36 -16.90 8.39 3.15
CA SER A 36 -16.25 9.60 2.63
C SER A 36 -14.73 9.61 2.82
N LEU A 37 -14.20 8.87 3.79
CA LEU A 37 -12.77 8.77 4.09
C LEU A 37 -12.06 7.73 3.23
N SER A 38 -12.80 6.86 2.54
CA SER A 38 -12.24 5.75 1.74
C SER A 38 -11.15 6.24 0.76
N ALA A 39 -11.41 7.31 0.01
CA ALA A 39 -10.44 7.83 -0.96
C ALA A 39 -9.18 8.39 -0.28
N GLU A 40 -9.34 9.10 0.84
CA GLU A 40 -8.23 9.68 1.60
C GLU A 40 -7.34 8.59 2.23
N ILE A 41 -7.97 7.56 2.81
CA ILE A 41 -7.27 6.42 3.40
C ILE A 41 -6.47 5.67 2.33
N ASN A 42 -7.06 5.42 1.16
CA ASN A 42 -6.35 4.81 0.04
C ASN A 42 -5.12 5.62 -0.39
N PHE A 43 -5.28 6.95 -0.50
CA PHE A 43 -4.18 7.83 -0.91
C PHE A 43 -3.05 7.85 0.12
N ALA A 44 -3.39 7.99 1.41
CA ALA A 44 -2.41 7.98 2.48
C ALA A 44 -1.66 6.64 2.56
N ALA A 45 -2.37 5.52 2.42
CA ALA A 45 -1.77 4.19 2.41
C ALA A 45 -0.84 3.97 1.19
N ALA A 46 -1.25 4.42 0.00
CA ALA A 46 -0.41 4.35 -1.20
C ALA A 46 0.88 5.17 -1.05
N LYS A 47 0.77 6.40 -0.54
CA LYS A 47 1.93 7.27 -0.30
C LYS A 47 2.90 6.65 0.70
N LEU A 48 2.39 6.02 1.76
CA LEU A 48 3.21 5.38 2.78
C LEU A 48 3.91 4.13 2.25
N ALA A 49 3.21 3.26 1.51
CA ALA A 49 3.79 2.08 0.89
C ALA A 49 4.87 2.46 -0.13
N ARG A 50 4.62 3.49 -0.95
CA ARG A 50 5.61 4.02 -1.90
C ARG A 50 6.86 4.53 -1.20
N ALA A 51 6.71 5.32 -0.14
CA ALA A 51 7.87 5.84 0.61
C ALA A 51 8.68 4.75 1.34
N SER A 52 8.09 3.58 1.64
CA SER A 52 8.85 2.42 2.12
C SER A 52 9.57 1.74 0.96
N ALA A 53 8.87 1.47 -0.15
CA ALA A 53 9.46 0.87 -1.35
C ALA A 53 10.65 1.69 -1.91
N ASP A 54 10.52 3.01 -2.04
CA ASP A 54 11.61 3.89 -2.50
C ASP A 54 12.82 3.83 -1.57
N ALA A 55 12.60 3.81 -0.26
CA ALA A 55 13.67 3.72 0.72
C ALA A 55 14.39 2.36 0.68
N TRP A 56 13.67 1.27 0.41
CA TRP A 56 14.27 -0.06 0.27
C TRP A 56 14.97 -0.24 -1.07
N THR A 57 14.40 0.26 -2.17
CA THR A 57 15.08 0.29 -3.48
C THR A 57 16.40 1.05 -3.42
N ALA A 58 16.45 2.16 -2.67
CA ALA A 58 17.69 2.90 -2.46
C ALA A 58 18.74 2.12 -1.62
N ARG A 59 18.28 1.21 -0.74
CA ARG A 59 19.15 0.36 0.10
C ARG A 59 19.63 -0.89 -0.62
N THR A 60 18.82 -1.45 -1.53
CA THR A 60 19.13 -2.66 -2.31
C THR A 60 18.89 -2.40 -3.80
N PRO A 61 19.74 -1.62 -4.49
CA PRO A 61 19.55 -1.26 -5.90
C PRO A 61 19.46 -2.45 -6.85
N GLU A 62 20.11 -3.57 -6.51
CA GLU A 62 20.09 -4.83 -7.24
C GLU A 62 18.73 -5.56 -7.18
N LYS A 63 17.89 -5.22 -6.20
CA LYS A 63 16.57 -5.81 -5.98
C LYS A 63 15.55 -4.69 -5.68
N PRO A 64 14.97 -4.07 -6.73
CA PRO A 64 14.01 -2.97 -6.55
C PRO A 64 12.78 -3.44 -5.77
N ALA A 65 12.46 -2.71 -4.70
CA ALA A 65 11.26 -2.92 -3.91
C ALA A 65 10.05 -2.29 -4.61
N LEU A 66 8.94 -3.01 -4.69
CA LEU A 66 7.73 -2.58 -5.40
C LEU A 66 6.54 -2.47 -4.44
N CYS A 67 5.58 -1.62 -4.78
CA CYS A 67 4.32 -1.53 -4.04
C CYS A 67 3.09 -1.59 -4.96
N ARG A 68 2.03 -2.24 -4.48
CA ARG A 68 0.77 -2.41 -5.23
C ARG A 68 -0.42 -1.94 -4.41
N GLY A 69 -1.27 -1.14 -5.04
CA GLY A 69 -2.59 -0.83 -4.50
C GLY A 69 -3.48 -2.07 -4.56
N ARG A 70 -4.06 -2.49 -3.44
CA ARG A 70 -5.11 -3.51 -3.47
C ARG A 70 -6.38 -2.90 -4.05
N ALA A 71 -6.86 -3.45 -5.15
CA ALA A 71 -8.10 -3.04 -5.79
C ALA A 71 -9.10 -4.20 -5.78
N TRP A 72 -10.35 -3.86 -5.52
CA TRP A 72 -11.51 -4.74 -5.62
C TRP A 72 -12.02 -4.81 -7.07
N PRO A 73 -12.86 -5.79 -7.46
CA PRO A 73 -13.33 -5.95 -8.84
C PRO A 73 -14.03 -4.71 -9.43
N ASP A 74 -14.57 -3.84 -8.57
CA ASP A 74 -15.21 -2.57 -8.90
C ASP A 74 -14.23 -1.38 -9.01
N GLN A 75 -12.93 -1.59 -8.74
CA GLN A 75 -11.89 -0.55 -8.67
C GLN A 75 -10.74 -0.85 -9.64
N PRO A 76 -10.16 0.16 -10.30
CA PRO A 76 -9.01 -0.05 -11.18
C PRO A 76 -7.75 -0.46 -10.40
N HIS A 77 -7.11 -1.56 -10.78
CA HIS A 77 -5.79 -1.94 -10.25
C HIS A 77 -4.74 -0.88 -10.62
N ARG A 78 -3.97 -0.40 -9.65
CA ARG A 78 -2.81 0.47 -9.89
C ARG A 78 -1.56 -0.15 -9.26
N LEU A 79 -0.61 -0.51 -10.13
CA LEU A 79 0.74 -0.90 -9.72
C LEU A 79 1.58 0.38 -9.62
N TYR A 80 2.29 0.56 -8.51
CA TYR A 80 3.17 1.71 -8.32
C TYR A 80 4.61 1.19 -8.30
N LEU A 81 5.32 1.37 -9.42
CA LEU A 81 6.74 1.06 -9.53
C LEU A 81 7.54 2.11 -8.76
N ALA A 82 8.40 1.69 -7.84
CA ALA A 82 9.36 2.55 -7.12
C ALA A 82 10.34 3.21 -8.10
#